data_AF-A0A7R9LSA3-F1
#
_entry.id   AF-A0A7R9LSA3-F1
#
_cell.length_a   1.000
_cell.length_b   1.000
_cell.length_c   1.000
_cell.angle_alpha   90.00
_cell.angle_beta   90.00
_cell.angle_gamma   90.00
#
_symmetry.space_group_name_H-M   'P 1'
#
loop_
_entity.id
_entity.type
_entity.pdbx_description
1 polymer ?
#
loop_
_entity_poly.entity_id
_entity_poly.type
_entity_poly.pdbx_seq_one_letter_code
_entity_poly.pdbx_strand_id
1 'polypeptide(L)'
;AILTIYISLSVTKGKPKNFSLFLYIVLRLARLLPQLMIFILLTFLLPLLGSGPLWAEVVGSNVDKCETNWWLNLLLIQNLYKSDQMCAVHTWYIALDFQYHVMTAIVLLAYLYNKKAGIILNTIIIVIFLIISSIMIYVYEVPPAIIHTSRTYFGNLYHKLPPSYGVMKPTFNITKSSLTILWIAILAAYCIPLWDKVYWSFGRPFSPAFATVFYTLCRVIWTVCTSLMIWLCISGKGGLINTFLSHRAFVPMARLT
;
A
#
# COMPACT_ATOMS: atom_id res chain seq x y z
N ALA A 1 -2.76 -8.06 -3.39
CA ALA A 1 -4.25 -8.16 -3.30
C ALA A 1 -4.93 -8.58 -4.62
N ILE A 2 -4.62 -8.00 -5.79
CA ILE A 2 -5.32 -8.33 -7.06
C ILE A 2 -5.19 -9.81 -7.43
N LEU A 3 -3.99 -10.38 -7.30
CA LEU A 3 -3.75 -11.80 -7.55
C LEU A 3 -4.56 -12.69 -6.60
N THR A 4 -4.65 -12.34 -5.32
CA THR A 4 -5.41 -13.12 -4.33
C THR A 4 -6.91 -13.03 -4.59
N ILE A 5 -7.43 -11.87 -5.02
CA ILE A 5 -8.83 -11.72 -5.46
C ILE A 5 -9.10 -12.58 -6.69
N TYR A 6 -8.22 -12.53 -7.69
CA TYR A 6 -8.37 -13.29 -8.93
C TYR A 6 -8.39 -14.80 -8.67
N ILE A 7 -7.45 -15.29 -7.85
CA ILE A 7 -7.40 -16.70 -7.41
C ILE A 7 -8.64 -17.04 -6.58
N SER A 8 -9.07 -16.14 -5.68
CA SER A 8 -10.27 -16.40 -4.87
C SER A 8 -11.53 -16.50 -5.73
N LEU A 9 -11.67 -15.64 -6.74
CA LEU A 9 -12.77 -15.68 -7.71
C LEU A 9 -12.71 -16.93 -8.60
N SER A 10 -11.53 -17.38 -8.99
CA SER A 10 -11.37 -18.60 -9.79
C SER A 10 -11.69 -19.86 -8.98
N VAL A 11 -11.25 -19.92 -7.72
CA VAL A 11 -11.52 -21.03 -6.79
C VAL A 11 -13.00 -21.10 -6.39
N THR A 12 -13.62 -19.96 -6.07
CA THR A 12 -15.03 -19.91 -5.65
C THR A 12 -16.01 -20.04 -6.81
N LYS A 13 -15.55 -19.98 -8.08
CA LYS A 13 -16.39 -19.93 -9.29
C LYS A 13 -17.51 -18.87 -9.19
N GLY A 14 -17.28 -17.79 -8.42
CA GLY A 14 -18.26 -16.75 -8.18
C GLY A 14 -19.44 -17.12 -7.26
N LYS A 15 -19.37 -18.23 -6.51
CA LYS A 15 -20.42 -18.65 -5.55
C LYS A 15 -20.03 -18.28 -4.11
N PRO A 16 -20.92 -17.61 -3.34
CA PRO A 16 -20.60 -17.18 -1.97
C PRO A 16 -20.42 -18.34 -1.00
N LYS A 17 -21.11 -19.47 -1.20
CA LYS A 17 -21.02 -20.66 -0.31
C LYS A 17 -19.62 -21.28 -0.22
N ASN A 18 -18.78 -21.06 -1.23
CA ASN A 18 -17.43 -21.62 -1.28
C ASN A 18 -16.38 -20.67 -0.70
N PHE A 19 -16.77 -19.47 -0.27
CA PHE A 19 -15.86 -18.46 0.27
C PHE A 19 -15.94 -18.43 1.79
N SER A 20 -14.91 -18.97 2.46
CA SER A 20 -14.74 -18.81 3.90
C SER A 20 -13.91 -17.56 4.19
N LEU A 21 -14.57 -16.51 4.70
CA LEU A 21 -13.93 -15.26 5.10
C LEU A 21 -12.84 -15.50 6.16
N PHE A 22 -13.15 -16.34 7.15
CA PHE A 22 -12.22 -16.66 8.24
C PHE A 22 -10.95 -17.31 7.72
N LEU A 23 -11.08 -18.34 6.87
CA LEU A 23 -9.93 -19.04 6.30
C LEU A 23 -9.09 -18.11 5.43
N TYR A 24 -9.73 -17.25 4.63
CA TYR A 24 -9.04 -16.28 3.79
C TYR A 24 -8.14 -15.33 4.60
N ILE A 25 -8.64 -14.81 5.74
CA ILE A 25 -7.89 -13.90 6.61
C ILE A 25 -6.78 -14.65 7.36
N VAL A 26 -7.10 -15.80 7.97
CA VAL A 26 -6.15 -16.58 8.79
C VAL A 26 -4.97 -17.08 7.96
N LEU A 27 -5.22 -17.54 6.73
CA LEU A 27 -4.14 -17.99 5.83
C LEU A 27 -3.13 -16.87 5.54
N ARG A 28 -3.59 -15.62 5.38
CA ARG A 28 -2.68 -14.51 5.18
C ARG A 28 -1.98 -14.09 6.47
N LEU A 29 -2.67 -14.13 7.61
CA LEU A 29 -2.07 -13.84 8.91
C LEU A 29 -0.95 -14.84 9.24
N ALA A 30 -1.22 -16.14 9.07
CA ALA A 30 -0.24 -17.21 9.25
C ALA A 30 0.98 -17.08 8.32
N ARG A 31 0.82 -16.36 7.20
CA ARG A 31 1.90 -16.04 6.27
C ARG A 31 2.62 -14.73 6.54
N LEU A 32 2.10 -13.80 7.35
CA LEU A 32 2.78 -12.51 7.62
C LEU A 32 3.43 -12.48 9.00
N LEU A 33 2.77 -13.11 9.97
CA LEU A 33 3.16 -13.07 11.37
C LEU A 33 4.53 -13.72 11.63
N PRO A 34 4.87 -14.91 11.09
CA PRO A 34 6.17 -15.52 11.35
C PRO A 34 7.35 -14.64 10.91
N GLN A 35 7.24 -13.99 9.75
CA GLN A 35 8.26 -13.12 9.20
C GLN A 35 8.43 -11.86 10.04
N LEU A 36 7.31 -11.27 10.48
CA LEU A 36 7.33 -10.11 11.35
C LEU A 36 7.94 -10.43 12.72
N MET A 37 7.65 -11.62 13.27
CA MET A 37 8.22 -12.07 14.53
C MET A 37 9.71 -12.37 14.44
N ILE A 38 10.17 -12.99 13.35
CA ILE A 38 11.60 -13.17 13.09
C ILE A 38 12.29 -11.81 12.99
N PHE A 39 11.69 -10.85 12.28
CA PHE A 39 12.23 -9.50 12.17
C PHE A 39 12.35 -8.82 13.56
N ILE A 40 11.31 -8.89 14.39
CA ILE A 40 11.34 -8.32 15.75
C ILE A 40 12.42 -9.00 16.59
N LEU A 41 12.54 -10.33 16.51
CA LEU A 41 13.57 -11.08 17.23
C LEU A 41 14.98 -10.65 16.82
N LEU A 42 15.23 -10.50 15.51
CA LEU A 42 16.50 -10.00 15.00
C LEU A 42 16.78 -8.57 15.46
N THR A 43 15.73 -7.76 15.69
CA THR A 43 15.89 -6.38 16.16
C THR A 43 16.50 -6.34 17.57
N PHE A 44 16.16 -7.29 18.43
CA PHE A 44 16.78 -7.42 19.77
C PHE A 44 18.26 -7.84 19.73
N LEU A 45 18.72 -8.43 18.63
CA LEU A 45 20.13 -8.83 18.45
C LEU A 45 21.00 -7.71 17.86
N LEU A 46 20.39 -6.69 17.21
CA LEU A 46 21.11 -5.60 16.56
C LEU A 46 22.06 -4.82 17.51
N PRO A 47 21.72 -4.53 18.78
CA PRO A 47 22.64 -3.83 19.69
C PRO A 47 23.98 -4.55 19.87
N LEU A 48 24.02 -5.87 19.72
CA LEU A 48 25.24 -6.67 19.89
C LEU A 48 26.17 -6.63 18.67
N LEU A 49 25.68 -6.19 17.51
CA LEU A 49 26.41 -6.19 16.24
C LEU A 49 27.19 -4.91 15.97
N GLY A 50 27.06 -3.89 16.82
CA GLY A 50 27.71 -2.60 16.61
C GLY A 50 27.87 -1.79 17.89
N SER A 51 28.81 -0.87 17.88
CA SER A 51 29.09 0.05 18.98
C SER A 51 29.30 1.46 18.44
N GLY A 52 28.66 2.46 19.03
CA GLY A 52 28.85 3.87 18.68
C GLY A 52 27.67 4.75 19.12
N PRO A 53 27.88 6.08 19.26
CA PRO A 53 26.85 6.99 19.76
C PRO A 53 25.61 7.03 18.85
N LEU A 54 25.81 7.03 17.52
CA LEU A 54 24.71 6.99 16.55
C LEU A 54 23.99 5.63 16.54
N TRP A 55 24.72 4.53 16.77
CA TRP A 55 24.14 3.19 16.85
C TRP A 55 23.25 3.05 18.08
N ALA A 56 23.74 3.49 19.24
CA ALA A 56 22.96 3.51 20.49
C ALA A 56 21.71 4.37 20.36
N GLU A 57 21.80 5.52 19.68
CA GLU A 57 20.66 6.41 19.51
C GLU A 57 19.61 5.87 18.54
N VAL A 58 20.02 5.30 17.40
CA VAL A 58 19.09 4.78 16.39
C VAL A 58 18.57 3.39 16.75
N VAL A 59 19.48 2.46 17.03
CA VAL A 59 19.12 1.06 17.30
C VAL A 59 18.59 0.89 18.72
N GLY A 60 19.23 1.51 19.72
CA GLY A 60 18.77 1.44 21.11
C GLY A 60 17.33 1.97 21.25
N SER A 61 17.05 3.15 20.68
CA SER A 61 15.69 3.72 20.71
C SER A 61 14.64 2.82 20.03
N ASN A 62 14.99 2.13 18.94
CA ASN A 62 14.07 1.20 18.28
C ASN A 62 13.84 -0.06 19.13
N VAL A 63 14.87 -0.57 19.80
CA VAL A 63 14.76 -1.73 20.69
C VAL A 63 13.89 -1.41 21.90
N ASP A 64 14.08 -0.25 22.54
CA ASP A 64 13.26 0.18 23.69
C ASP A 64 11.77 0.29 23.32
N LYS A 65 11.48 0.86 22.14
CA LYS A 65 10.11 0.91 21.60
C LYS A 65 9.56 -0.48 21.31
N CYS A 66 10.39 -1.38 20.79
CA CYS A 66 9.98 -2.76 20.55
C CYS A 66 9.70 -3.54 21.82
N GLU A 67 10.51 -3.38 22.87
CA GLU A 67 10.32 -4.08 24.14
C GLU A 67 8.98 -3.72 24.78
N THR A 68 8.58 -2.46 24.68
CA THR A 68 7.31 -1.97 25.22
C THR A 68 6.10 -2.27 24.33
N ASN A 69 6.30 -2.26 22.99
CA ASN A 69 5.20 -2.29 22.02
C ASN A 69 5.21 -3.47 21.03
N TRP A 70 5.98 -4.54 21.26
CA TRP A 70 6.04 -5.71 20.37
C TRP A 70 4.66 -6.30 20.08
N TRP A 71 3.77 -6.32 21.06
CA TRP A 71 2.41 -6.85 20.97
C TRP A 71 1.54 -6.11 19.92
N LEU A 72 1.81 -4.82 19.67
CA LEU A 72 1.11 -4.07 18.61
C LEU A 72 1.39 -4.64 17.22
N ASN A 73 2.60 -5.15 17.01
CA ASN A 73 3.00 -5.77 15.75
C ASN A 73 2.37 -7.17 15.59
N LEU A 74 2.16 -7.91 16.69
CA LEU A 74 1.42 -9.18 16.65
C LEU A 74 -0.03 -9.00 16.21
N LEU A 75 -0.67 -7.95 16.72
CA LEU A 75 -2.05 -7.61 16.37
C LEU A 75 -2.17 -6.85 15.04
N LEU A 76 -1.05 -6.47 14.41
CA LEU A 76 -1.00 -5.69 13.17
C LEU A 76 -1.76 -4.35 13.27
N ILE A 77 -1.65 -3.67 14.41
CA ILE A 77 -2.29 -2.37 14.69
C ILE A 77 -1.29 -1.26 15.03
N GLN A 78 0.00 -1.51 14.86
CA GLN A 78 1.07 -0.54 15.15
C GLN A 78 0.92 0.78 14.37
N ASN A 79 0.27 0.76 13.20
CA ASN A 79 0.00 1.97 12.40
C ASN A 79 -1.16 2.84 12.93
N LEU A 80 -1.98 2.33 13.85
CA LEU A 80 -3.13 3.04 14.41
C LEU A 80 -2.86 3.63 15.80
N TYR A 81 -1.80 3.18 16.47
CA TYR A 81 -1.51 3.57 17.83
C TYR A 81 -0.80 4.93 17.91
N LYS A 82 0.53 4.92 17.86
CA LYS A 82 1.39 6.10 17.89
C LYS A 82 2.57 5.81 17.00
N SER A 83 2.74 6.62 15.96
CA SER A 83 3.72 6.33 14.93
C SER A 83 5.17 6.51 15.41
N ASP A 84 5.39 7.37 16.41
CA ASP A 84 6.68 7.54 17.08
C ASP A 84 7.06 6.35 17.98
N GLN A 85 6.09 5.52 18.38
CA GLN A 85 6.25 4.36 19.26
C GLN A 85 6.32 3.04 18.50
N MET A 86 6.47 3.08 17.17
CA MET A 86 6.58 1.90 16.35
C MET A 86 7.95 1.24 16.48
N CYS A 87 7.96 -0.09 16.54
CA CYS A 87 9.16 -0.94 16.53
C CYS A 87 10.15 -0.56 15.43
N ALA A 88 9.65 -0.47 14.21
CA ALA A 88 10.40 -0.02 13.05
C ALA A 88 9.43 0.64 12.09
N VAL A 89 9.87 1.71 11.44
CA VAL A 89 9.02 2.48 10.52
C VAL A 89 8.46 1.55 9.46
N HIS A 90 9.28 0.72 8.81
CA HIS A 90 8.82 -0.16 7.73
C HIS A 90 7.69 -1.14 8.09
N THR A 91 7.46 -1.46 9.38
CA THR A 91 6.35 -2.36 9.77
C THR A 91 4.98 -1.70 9.65
N TRP A 92 4.90 -0.36 9.51
CA TRP A 92 3.62 0.35 9.31
C TRP A 92 2.88 -0.17 8.07
N TYR A 93 3.62 -0.45 6.99
CA TYR A 93 3.06 -0.91 5.71
C TYR A 93 2.49 -2.31 5.82
N ILE A 94 3.12 -3.18 6.61
CA ILE A 94 2.70 -4.58 6.78
C ILE A 94 1.34 -4.65 7.48
N ALA A 95 1.18 -3.91 8.59
CA ALA A 95 -0.12 -3.81 9.27
C ALA A 95 -1.21 -3.29 8.34
N LEU A 96 -0.88 -2.23 7.62
CA LEU A 96 -1.79 -1.59 6.71
C LEU A 96 -2.21 -2.50 5.54
N ASP A 97 -1.28 -3.23 4.91
CA ASP A 97 -1.59 -4.21 3.86
C ASP A 97 -2.51 -5.34 4.37
N PHE A 98 -2.34 -5.79 5.62
CA PHE A 98 -3.25 -6.75 6.24
C PHE A 98 -4.64 -6.16 6.47
N GLN A 99 -4.73 -4.94 6.99
CA GLN A 99 -6.01 -4.23 7.16
C GLN A 99 -6.74 -4.07 5.81
N TYR A 100 -6.03 -3.71 4.75
CA TYR A 100 -6.60 -3.65 3.40
C TYR A 100 -7.03 -5.02 2.86
N HIS A 101 -6.31 -6.08 3.21
CA HIS A 101 -6.72 -7.44 2.85
C HIS A 101 -8.06 -7.81 3.47
N VAL A 102 -8.27 -7.50 4.74
CA VAL A 102 -9.55 -7.73 5.44
C VAL A 102 -10.65 -6.89 4.81
N MET A 103 -10.42 -5.59 4.57
CA MET A 103 -11.40 -4.72 3.89
C MET A 103 -11.75 -5.24 2.50
N THR A 104 -10.76 -5.67 1.73
CA THR A 104 -10.95 -6.28 0.40
C THR A 104 -11.77 -7.56 0.49
N ALA A 105 -11.57 -8.39 1.52
CA ALA A 105 -12.34 -9.62 1.72
C ALA A 105 -13.83 -9.32 1.93
N ILE A 106 -14.15 -8.27 2.69
CA ILE A 106 -15.53 -7.80 2.92
C ILE A 106 -16.15 -7.29 1.61
N VAL A 107 -15.42 -6.48 0.86
CA VAL A 107 -15.86 -5.99 -0.47
C VAL A 107 -16.09 -7.14 -1.43
N LEU A 108 -15.20 -8.13 -1.45
CA LEU A 108 -15.32 -9.33 -2.27
C LEU A 108 -16.56 -10.14 -1.89
N LEU A 109 -16.80 -10.34 -0.60
CA LEU A 109 -18.00 -11.03 -0.11
C LEU A 109 -19.27 -10.29 -0.54
N ALA A 110 -19.32 -8.97 -0.36
CA ALA A 110 -20.45 -8.15 -0.83
C ALA A 110 -20.65 -8.27 -2.35
N TYR A 111 -19.57 -8.30 -3.13
CA TYR A 111 -19.60 -8.49 -4.58
C TYR A 111 -20.12 -9.88 -4.99
N LEU A 112 -19.75 -10.93 -4.27
CA LEU A 112 -20.21 -12.30 -4.50
C LEU A 112 -21.71 -12.48 -4.22
N TYR A 113 -22.26 -11.75 -3.24
CA TYR A 113 -23.70 -11.72 -2.98
C TYR A 113 -24.46 -10.86 -3.99
N ASN A 114 -24.00 -9.63 -4.21
CA ASN A 114 -24.60 -8.71 -5.18
C ASN A 114 -23.52 -7.80 -5.77
N LYS A 115 -23.30 -7.93 -7.08
CA LYS A 115 -22.31 -7.13 -7.82
C LYS A 115 -22.49 -5.63 -7.61
N LYS A 116 -23.74 -5.13 -7.58
CA LYS A 116 -24.02 -3.71 -7.35
C LYS A 116 -23.62 -3.29 -5.93
N ALA A 117 -23.94 -4.10 -4.93
CA ALA A 117 -23.58 -3.82 -3.54
C ALA A 117 -22.06 -3.77 -3.34
N GLY A 118 -21.31 -4.71 -3.93
CA GLY A 118 -19.85 -4.69 -3.87
C GLY A 118 -19.23 -3.46 -4.52
N ILE A 119 -19.74 -3.02 -5.68
CA ILE A 119 -19.27 -1.80 -6.36
C ILE A 119 -19.59 -0.56 -5.52
N ILE A 120 -20.82 -0.44 -5.01
CA ILE A 120 -21.23 0.69 -4.16
C ILE A 120 -20.38 0.77 -2.90
N LEU A 121 -20.19 -0.35 -2.20
CA LEU A 121 -19.35 -0.42 -1.00
C LEU A 121 -17.91 -0.01 -1.29
N ASN A 122 -17.32 -0.50 -2.38
CA ASN A 122 -15.97 -0.11 -2.77
C ASN A 122 -15.86 1.39 -3.08
N THR A 123 -16.82 1.95 -3.80
CA THR A 123 -16.86 3.39 -4.10
C THR A 123 -16.96 4.22 -2.83
N ILE A 124 -17.84 3.83 -1.89
CA ILE A 124 -17.97 4.51 -0.58
C ILE A 124 -16.65 4.49 0.17
N ILE A 125 -16.00 3.32 0.26
CA ILE A 125 -14.71 3.18 0.94
C ILE A 125 -13.65 4.11 0.32
N ILE A 126 -13.55 4.16 -1.01
CA ILE A 126 -12.61 5.04 -1.72
C ILE A 126 -12.89 6.51 -1.38
N VAL A 127 -14.15 6.95 -1.45
CA VAL A 127 -14.53 8.34 -1.16
C VAL A 127 -14.20 8.71 0.29
N ILE A 128 -14.52 7.84 1.26
CA ILE A 128 -14.17 8.06 2.67
C ILE A 128 -12.66 8.22 2.84
N PHE A 129 -11.88 7.35 2.21
CA PHE A 129 -10.42 7.43 2.29
C PHE A 129 -9.85 8.71 1.68
N LEU A 130 -10.40 9.18 0.56
CA LEU A 130 -9.98 10.44 -0.08
C LEU A 130 -10.31 11.65 0.81
N ILE A 131 -11.49 11.66 1.43
CA ILE A 131 -11.90 12.71 2.37
C ILE A 131 -10.97 12.73 3.58
N ILE A 132 -10.78 11.58 4.25
CA ILE A 132 -9.90 11.49 5.43
C ILE A 132 -8.48 11.93 5.07
N SER A 133 -7.94 11.46 3.95
CA SER A 133 -6.59 11.83 3.52
C SER A 133 -6.48 13.34 3.28
N SER A 134 -7.49 13.95 2.66
CA SER A 134 -7.48 15.38 2.37
C SER A 134 -7.58 16.21 3.65
N ILE A 135 -8.43 15.82 4.59
CA ILE A 135 -8.54 16.45 5.92
C ILE A 135 -7.20 16.38 6.65
N MET A 136 -6.56 15.20 6.66
CA MET A 136 -5.28 15.03 7.34
C MET A 136 -4.18 15.91 6.72
N ILE A 137 -4.10 15.99 5.39
CA ILE A 137 -3.08 16.84 4.74
C ILE A 137 -3.31 18.33 5.05
N TYR A 138 -4.57 18.75 5.05
CA TYR A 138 -4.92 20.14 5.32
C TYR A 138 -4.67 20.55 6.78
N VAL A 139 -5.10 19.72 7.74
CA VAL A 139 -4.99 20.02 9.18
C VAL A 139 -3.55 19.95 9.68
N TYR A 140 -2.77 18.98 9.19
CA TYR A 140 -1.39 18.78 9.63
C TYR A 140 -0.36 19.52 8.77
N GLU A 141 -0.80 20.37 7.84
CA GLU A 141 0.04 21.16 6.93
C GLU A 141 1.21 20.35 6.36
N VAL A 142 0.89 19.13 5.90
CA VAL A 142 1.90 18.13 5.59
C VAL A 142 2.79 18.61 4.45
N PRO A 143 4.13 18.71 4.65
CA PRO A 143 5.02 19.22 3.63
C PRO A 143 5.07 18.26 2.44
N PRO A 144 5.10 18.81 1.21
CA PRO A 144 5.04 18.00 0.01
C PRO A 144 6.30 17.23 -0.40
N ALA A 145 7.38 17.35 0.37
CA ALA A 145 8.53 16.47 0.27
C ALA A 145 8.98 16.04 1.67
N ILE A 146 9.64 14.87 1.74
CA ILE A 146 10.34 14.45 2.95
C ILE A 146 11.58 15.33 3.07
N ILE A 147 11.48 16.40 3.86
CA ILE A 147 12.65 17.20 4.22
C ILE A 147 13.27 16.49 5.43
N HIS A 148 14.47 15.94 5.26
CA HIS A 148 15.18 15.15 6.28
C HIS A 148 15.65 15.95 7.52
N THR A 149 15.13 17.15 7.73
CA THR A 149 15.47 17.99 8.87
C THR A 149 14.37 17.92 9.92
N SER A 150 14.67 17.20 11.01
CA SER A 150 13.97 17.12 12.32
C SER A 150 13.17 15.84 12.61
N ARG A 151 13.52 15.25 13.75
CA ARG A 151 13.02 14.00 14.35
C ARG A 151 11.50 13.93 14.60
N THR A 152 10.79 15.04 14.41
CA THR A 152 9.41 15.23 14.85
C THR A 152 8.37 14.92 13.77
N TYR A 153 8.75 14.86 12.50
CA TYR A 153 7.80 14.65 11.39
C TYR A 153 7.79 13.22 10.85
N PHE A 154 8.73 12.38 11.26
CA PHE A 154 8.75 10.95 10.91
C PHE A 154 7.59 10.16 11.56
N GLY A 155 6.94 10.69 12.60
CA GLY A 155 5.80 10.04 13.24
C GLY A 155 4.52 10.21 12.41
N ASN A 156 3.98 11.41 12.29
CA ASN A 156 2.59 11.58 11.85
C ASN A 156 2.34 11.38 10.34
N LEU A 157 3.39 11.15 9.54
CA LEU A 157 3.33 11.23 8.07
C LEU A 157 3.32 9.89 7.32
N TYR A 158 3.64 8.78 7.98
CA TYR A 158 3.64 7.48 7.30
C TYR A 158 2.22 6.93 7.19
N HIS A 159 1.62 7.24 6.05
CA HIS A 159 0.68 6.40 5.31
C HIS A 159 -0.63 5.96 5.99
N LYS A 160 -1.72 6.36 5.33
CA LYS A 160 -2.88 5.49 5.10
C LYS A 160 -3.08 5.39 3.56
N LEU A 161 -3.49 4.22 3.05
CA LEU A 161 -3.68 3.79 1.64
C LEU A 161 -2.54 3.03 0.95
N PRO A 162 -2.85 1.80 0.49
CA PRO A 162 -3.07 1.51 -0.94
C PRO A 162 -4.55 1.24 -1.29
N PRO A 163 -4.92 1.24 -2.59
CA PRO A 163 -6.31 1.19 -3.03
C PRO A 163 -6.87 -0.23 -3.14
N SER A 164 -8.18 -0.33 -2.86
CA SER A 164 -9.04 -1.44 -3.25
C SER A 164 -9.52 -1.24 -4.70
N TYR A 165 -9.03 -2.07 -5.61
CA TYR A 165 -9.35 -1.99 -7.03
C TYR A 165 -10.52 -2.91 -7.40
N GLY A 166 -11.54 -2.33 -8.03
CA GLY A 166 -12.61 -3.08 -8.70
C GLY A 166 -12.18 -3.48 -10.11
N VAL A 167 -12.25 -4.78 -10.43
CA VAL A 167 -11.96 -5.29 -11.77
C VAL A 167 -13.18 -5.09 -12.66
N MET A 168 -13.12 -4.12 -13.57
CA MET A 168 -14.01 -4.05 -14.72
C MET A 168 -13.44 -4.95 -15.83
N LYS A 169 -14.21 -5.95 -16.27
CA LYS A 169 -13.98 -6.60 -17.56
C LYS A 169 -14.71 -5.80 -18.63
N PRO A 170 -13.98 -5.14 -19.54
CA PRO A 170 -14.45 -5.07 -20.90
C PRO A 170 -13.37 -5.58 -21.84
N THR A 171 -13.72 -6.59 -22.64
CA THR A 171 -12.92 -7.07 -23.76
C THR A 171 -13.03 -6.07 -24.92
N PHE A 172 -12.32 -4.95 -24.84
CA PHE A 172 -12.18 -4.03 -25.96
C PHE A 172 -10.99 -4.45 -26.84
N ASN A 173 -11.23 -4.56 -28.15
CA ASN A 173 -10.20 -4.70 -29.17
C ASN A 173 -9.47 -3.37 -29.35
N ILE A 174 -8.48 -3.12 -28.49
CA ILE A 174 -7.57 -1.98 -28.58
C ILE A 174 -6.60 -2.19 -29.76
N THR A 175 -6.49 -1.20 -30.65
CA THR A 175 -5.51 -1.17 -31.76
C THR A 175 -4.09 -0.94 -31.24
N LYS A 176 -3.07 -1.35 -32.00
CA LYS A 176 -1.66 -1.21 -31.58
C LYS A 176 -1.25 0.25 -31.29
N SER A 177 -1.74 1.21 -32.09
CA SER A 177 -1.44 2.64 -31.93
C SER A 177 -2.11 3.25 -30.69
N SER A 178 -3.34 2.85 -30.36
CA SER A 178 -3.99 3.29 -29.12
C SER A 178 -3.33 2.70 -27.88
N LEU A 179 -2.75 1.49 -27.98
CA LEU A 179 -2.01 0.87 -26.89
C LEU A 179 -0.68 1.59 -26.60
N THR A 180 0.06 2.03 -27.63
CA THR A 180 1.30 2.80 -27.43
C THR A 180 1.04 4.17 -26.81
N ILE A 181 -0.01 4.87 -27.25
CA ILE A 181 -0.44 6.13 -26.64
C ILE A 181 -0.80 5.93 -25.16
N LEU A 182 -1.51 4.85 -24.83
CA LEU A 182 -1.88 4.53 -23.45
C LEU A 182 -0.64 4.27 -22.58
N TRP A 183 0.37 3.57 -23.09
CA TRP A 183 1.63 3.35 -22.36
C TRP A 183 2.41 4.65 -22.13
N ILE A 184 2.49 5.51 -23.14
CA ILE A 184 3.13 6.83 -23.01
C ILE A 184 2.39 7.66 -21.96
N ALA A 185 1.06 7.66 -21.98
CA ALA A 185 0.24 8.37 -20.98
C ALA A 185 0.48 7.83 -19.56
N ILE A 186 0.55 6.50 -19.38
CA ILE A 186 0.86 5.88 -18.08
C ILE A 186 2.24 6.31 -17.59
N LEU A 187 3.26 6.26 -18.46
CA LEU A 187 4.63 6.64 -18.10
C LEU A 187 4.74 8.13 -17.76
N ALA A 188 4.10 8.99 -18.56
CA ALA A 188 4.05 10.44 -18.30
C ALA A 188 3.34 10.76 -16.97
N ALA A 189 2.24 10.06 -16.67
CA ALA A 189 1.52 10.22 -15.41
C ALA A 189 2.36 9.81 -14.19
N TYR A 190 3.25 8.82 -14.31
CA TYR A 190 4.18 8.46 -13.23
C TYR A 190 5.27 9.51 -12.98
N CYS A 191 5.58 10.37 -13.95
CA CYS A 191 6.53 11.46 -13.76
C CYS A 191 5.97 12.60 -12.89
N ILE A 192 4.64 12.75 -12.81
CA ILE A 192 3.99 13.86 -12.07
C ILE A 192 4.35 13.84 -10.57
N PRO A 193 4.22 12.70 -9.84
CA PRO A 193 4.58 12.68 -8.42
C PRO A 193 6.10 12.73 -8.18
N LEU A 194 6.92 12.34 -9.17
CA LEU A 194 8.38 12.47 -9.06
C LEU A 194 8.80 13.94 -9.16
N TRP A 195 8.18 14.69 -10.07
CA TRP A 195 8.41 16.13 -10.22
C TRP A 195 8.05 16.89 -8.95
N ASP A 196 6.93 16.54 -8.32
CA ASP A 196 6.47 17.14 -7.06
C ASP A 196 7.54 17.07 -5.97
N LYS A 197 8.10 15.88 -5.74
CA LYS A 197 9.15 15.68 -4.74
C LYS A 197 10.35 16.59 -4.98
N VAL A 198 10.80 16.69 -6.23
CA VAL A 198 11.93 17.55 -6.62
C VAL A 198 11.56 19.03 -6.43
N TYR A 199 10.39 19.44 -6.89
CA TYR A 199 9.93 20.83 -6.82
C TYR A 199 9.91 21.38 -5.39
N TRP A 200 9.40 20.60 -4.43
CA TRP A 200 9.27 21.00 -3.04
C TRP A 200 10.53 20.79 -2.19
N SER A 201 11.45 19.93 -2.64
CA SER A 201 12.74 19.75 -1.97
C SER A 201 13.59 21.03 -1.95
N PHE A 202 13.30 21.99 -2.83
CA PHE A 202 13.96 23.30 -2.87
C PHE A 202 13.38 24.33 -1.87
N GLY A 203 12.53 23.91 -0.92
CA GLY A 203 12.07 24.78 0.18
C GLY A 203 11.12 25.91 -0.25
N ARG A 204 10.37 25.71 -1.35
CA ARG A 204 9.40 26.70 -1.83
C ARG A 204 8.19 26.78 -0.89
N PRO A 205 7.64 27.97 -0.64
CA PRO A 205 6.42 28.12 0.15
C PRO A 205 5.24 27.46 -0.56
N PHE A 206 4.41 26.73 0.18
CA PHE A 206 3.18 26.13 -0.33
C PHE A 206 1.97 26.67 0.42
N SER A 207 0.84 26.79 -0.27
CA SER A 207 -0.45 26.96 0.41
C SER A 207 -1.00 25.57 0.80
N PRO A 208 -1.49 25.39 2.04
CA PRO A 208 -2.03 24.10 2.49
C PRO A 208 -3.15 23.56 1.59
N ALA A 209 -3.99 24.45 1.04
CA ALA A 209 -5.06 24.08 0.12
C ALA A 209 -4.53 23.51 -1.21
N PHE A 210 -3.52 24.15 -1.82
CA PHE A 210 -2.90 23.66 -3.05
C PHE A 210 -2.22 22.31 -2.82
N ALA A 211 -1.45 22.19 -1.73
CA ALA A 211 -0.78 20.94 -1.37
C ALA A 211 -1.78 19.80 -1.20
N THR A 212 -2.90 20.04 -0.50
CA THR A 212 -3.95 19.04 -0.28
C THR A 212 -4.54 18.52 -1.60
N VAL A 213 -4.98 19.43 -2.48
CA VAL A 213 -5.59 19.05 -3.76
C VAL A 213 -4.59 18.31 -4.64
N PHE A 214 -3.38 18.86 -4.76
CA PHE A 214 -2.35 18.29 -5.61
C PHE A 214 -1.92 16.89 -5.13
N TYR A 215 -1.75 16.70 -3.82
CA TYR A 215 -1.41 15.40 -3.25
C TYR A 215 -2.45 14.33 -3.46
N THR A 216 -3.71 14.67 -3.16
CA THR A 216 -4.82 13.74 -3.30
C THR A 216 -4.96 13.31 -4.75
N LEU A 217 -4.82 14.24 -5.70
CA LEU A 217 -4.85 13.94 -7.14
C LEU A 217 -3.67 13.10 -7.60
N CYS A 218 -2.44 13.43 -7.20
CA CYS A 218 -1.25 12.65 -7.55
C CYS A 218 -1.37 11.18 -7.09
N ARG A 219 -1.94 10.96 -5.89
CA ARG A 219 -2.23 9.61 -5.38
C ARG A 219 -3.28 8.92 -6.24
N VAL A 220 -4.39 9.59 -6.57
CA VAL A 220 -5.42 9.02 -7.46
C VAL A 220 -4.83 8.65 -8.82
N ILE A 221 -4.05 9.54 -9.44
CA ILE A 221 -3.38 9.30 -10.72
C ILE A 221 -2.49 8.08 -10.65
N TRP A 222 -1.58 8.01 -9.67
CA TRP A 222 -0.71 6.85 -9.47
C TRP A 222 -1.49 5.54 -9.36
N THR A 223 -2.60 5.57 -8.65
CA THR A 223 -3.43 4.39 -8.41
C THR A 223 -4.20 3.94 -9.65
N VAL A 224 -4.73 4.88 -10.42
CA VAL A 224 -5.40 4.59 -11.69
C VAL A 224 -4.39 4.04 -12.70
N CYS A 225 -3.22 4.65 -12.82
CA CYS A 225 -2.15 4.18 -13.71
C CYS A 225 -1.66 2.76 -13.37
N THR A 226 -1.44 2.47 -12.08
CA THR A 226 -1.05 1.12 -11.62
C THR A 226 -2.13 0.09 -11.91
N SER A 227 -3.41 0.41 -11.69
CA SER A 227 -4.51 -0.52 -11.98
C SER A 227 -4.68 -0.80 -13.47
N LEU A 228 -4.59 0.23 -14.32
CA LEU A 228 -4.61 0.10 -15.77
C LEU A 228 -3.43 -0.73 -16.28
N MET A 229 -2.23 -0.49 -15.75
CA MET A 229 -1.04 -1.27 -16.07
C MET A 229 -1.23 -2.76 -15.74
N ILE A 230 -1.73 -3.08 -14.55
CA ILE A 230 -2.00 -4.46 -14.13
C ILE A 230 -3.08 -5.10 -15.01
N TRP A 231 -4.14 -4.35 -15.34
CA TRP A 231 -5.19 -4.80 -16.24
C TRP A 231 -4.66 -5.11 -17.65
N LEU A 232 -3.77 -4.30 -18.20
CA LEU A 232 -3.10 -4.56 -19.48
C LEU A 232 -2.25 -5.83 -19.42
N CYS A 233 -1.53 -6.06 -18.32
CA CYS A 233 -0.74 -7.28 -18.12
C CYS A 233 -1.64 -8.53 -18.07
N ILE A 234 -2.73 -8.50 -17.30
CA ILE A 234 -3.69 -9.62 -17.20
C ILE A 234 -4.40 -9.89 -18.54
N SER A 235 -4.67 -8.83 -19.32
CA SER A 235 -5.31 -8.94 -20.64
C SER A 235 -4.37 -9.43 -21.75
N GLY A 236 -3.12 -9.77 -21.43
CA GLY A 236 -2.12 -10.23 -22.40
C GLY A 236 -1.51 -9.12 -23.27
N LYS A 237 -1.82 -7.84 -22.97
CA LYS A 237 -1.34 -6.66 -23.71
C LYS A 237 -0.20 -5.93 -22.99
N GLY A 238 0.44 -6.60 -22.02
CA GLY A 238 1.44 -6.01 -21.13
C GLY A 238 2.85 -5.86 -21.72
N GLY A 239 3.13 -6.46 -22.88
CA GLY A 239 4.41 -6.32 -23.59
C GLY A 239 5.64 -6.60 -22.70
N LEU A 240 6.65 -5.73 -22.78
CA LEU A 240 7.91 -5.82 -22.03
C LEU A 240 7.71 -5.86 -20.51
N ILE A 241 6.76 -5.08 -19.99
CA ILE A 241 6.50 -5.00 -18.55
C ILE A 241 5.98 -6.34 -18.04
N ASN A 242 5.12 -7.02 -18.80
CA ASN A 242 4.66 -8.35 -18.43
C ASN A 242 5.81 -9.38 -18.44
N THR A 243 6.72 -9.32 -19.42
CA THR A 243 7.91 -10.18 -19.46
C THR A 243 8.83 -9.95 -18.27
N PHE A 244 9.06 -8.69 -17.89
CA PHE A 244 9.87 -8.33 -16.72
C PHE A 244 9.21 -8.78 -15.41
N LEU A 245 7.93 -8.47 -15.20
CA LEU A 245 7.22 -8.80 -13.96
C LEU A 245 6.97 -10.32 -13.79
N SER A 246 6.91 -11.08 -14.88
CA SER A 246 6.77 -12.54 -14.84
C SER A 246 8.10 -13.29 -14.75
N HIS A 247 9.22 -12.56 -14.63
CA HIS A 247 10.55 -13.18 -14.59
C HIS A 247 10.72 -14.07 -13.35
N ARG A 248 11.36 -15.25 -13.53
CA ARG A 248 11.51 -16.28 -12.48
C ARG A 248 12.26 -15.79 -11.24
N ALA A 249 13.11 -14.78 -11.38
CA ALA A 249 13.83 -14.16 -10.27
C ALA A 249 12.89 -13.55 -9.20
N PHE A 250 11.68 -13.14 -9.57
CA PHE A 250 10.71 -12.56 -8.63
C PHE A 250 9.87 -13.62 -7.90
N VAL A 251 9.94 -14.89 -8.29
CA VAL A 251 9.14 -15.98 -7.68
C VAL A 251 9.43 -16.19 -6.20
N PRO A 252 10.68 -16.18 -5.69
CA PRO A 252 10.96 -16.33 -4.26
C PRO A 252 10.36 -15.17 -3.45
N MET A 253 10.50 -13.93 -3.97
CA MET A 253 9.98 -12.73 -3.33
C MET A 253 8.45 -12.70 -3.31
N ALA A 254 7.82 -13.11 -4.42
CA ALA A 254 6.37 -13.27 -4.49
C ALA A 254 5.84 -14.35 -3.54
N ARG A 255 6.65 -15.35 -3.20
CA ARG A 255 6.33 -16.39 -2.20
C ARG A 255 6.57 -15.95 -0.76
N LEU A 256 7.27 -14.85 -0.52
CA LEU A 256 7.41 -14.25 0.82
C LEU A 256 6.22 -13.32 1.20
N THR A 257 5.58 -12.67 0.22
CA THR A 257 4.43 -11.74 0.40
C THR A 257 3.08 -12.30 -0.03
#